data_AF-A0A0D2N754-F1
#
_entry.id   AF-A0A0D2N754-F1
#
_cell.length_a   1.000
_cell.length_b   1.000
_cell.length_c   1.000
_cell.angle_alpha   90.00
_cell.angle_beta   90.00
_cell.angle_gamma   90.00
#
_symmetry.space_group_name_H-M   'P 1'
#
loop_
_entity.id
_entity.type
_entity.pdbx_description
1 polymer ?
#
loop_
_entity_poly.entity_id
_entity_poly.type
_entity_poly.pdbx_seq_one_letter_code
_entity_poly.pdbx_strand_id
1 'polypeptide(L)'
;MVSMQPCTLCREARIAARRKRVQDKLAAVRAQAQAAARSADASAATSQQQPVAAAAQQQAAPGAQAGLGAAYPKAAQQVAESQRRLLRLRHRTTHEVTSVRVAADEAEAAHRAAEEQLRQELRGKLLDEAEHSAAANAQVAAGWPPLFDILVPQKLWGAMEEQRAACEAIIASKDALVAELRGALRSKDEEYVRLLKRQASGIDTLLTCMGRQLAEVGQAYSDELEAVEAALLQERGELLSGNQKEGTAMLAARAQAEQEFTEKWVGLELLAGALLFGLRQS
;
A
#
# COMPACT_ATOMS: atom_id res chain seq x y z
N MET A 1 64.42 -14.69 41.77
CA MET A 1 62.96 -14.46 41.88
C MET A 1 62.48 -13.82 40.59
N VAL A 2 61.81 -14.57 39.73
CA VAL A 2 61.18 -14.07 38.50
C VAL A 2 59.69 -13.91 38.77
N SER A 3 59.14 -12.71 38.62
CA SER A 3 57.68 -12.47 38.59
C SER A 3 57.43 -11.11 37.93
N MET A 4 57.21 -11.13 36.62
CA MET A 4 55.90 -10.96 35.98
C MET A 4 55.45 -9.50 35.88
N GLN A 5 56.06 -8.76 34.94
CA GLN A 5 55.40 -7.60 34.35
C GLN A 5 54.24 -8.08 33.45
N PRO A 6 53.02 -7.52 33.58
CA PRO A 6 51.92 -7.86 32.69
C PRO A 6 52.24 -7.38 31.26
N CYS A 7 52.44 -8.34 30.37
CA CYS A 7 52.80 -8.12 28.96
C CYS A 7 51.74 -7.26 28.24
N THR A 8 52.06 -5.98 27.99
CA THR A 8 51.22 -4.97 27.32
C THR A 8 50.78 -5.41 25.92
N LEU A 9 51.63 -6.16 25.23
CA LEU A 9 51.35 -6.77 23.91
C LEU A 9 50.14 -7.73 23.95
N CYS A 10 49.91 -8.42 25.07
CA CYS A 10 48.78 -9.34 25.23
C CYS A 10 47.44 -8.59 25.43
N ARG A 11 47.49 -7.39 26.03
CA ARG A 11 46.31 -6.50 26.18
C ARG A 11 45.93 -5.88 24.84
N GLU A 12 46.90 -5.39 24.09
CA GLU A 12 46.67 -4.80 22.76
C GLU A 12 46.17 -5.83 21.75
N ALA A 13 46.74 -7.05 21.74
CA ALA A 13 46.24 -8.15 20.92
C ALA A 13 44.78 -8.49 21.25
N ARG A 14 44.38 -8.43 22.53
CA ARG A 14 43.00 -8.68 22.98
C ARG A 14 42.04 -7.57 22.55
N ILE A 15 42.48 -6.31 22.56
CA ILE A 15 41.72 -5.16 22.07
C ILE A 15 41.59 -5.22 20.55
N ALA A 16 42.66 -5.53 19.82
CA ALA A 16 42.64 -5.71 18.36
C ALA A 16 41.72 -6.87 17.95
N ALA A 17 41.78 -8.01 18.64
CA ALA A 17 40.87 -9.14 18.40
C ALA A 17 39.40 -8.76 18.69
N ARG A 18 39.14 -7.94 19.71
CA ARG A 18 37.80 -7.43 20.00
C ARG A 18 37.33 -6.46 18.91
N ARG A 19 38.18 -5.54 18.45
CA ARG A 19 37.88 -4.61 17.34
C ARG A 19 37.58 -5.36 16.05
N LYS A 20 38.38 -6.39 15.71
CA LYS A 20 38.14 -7.26 14.56
C LYS A 20 36.79 -7.98 14.65
N ARG A 21 36.47 -8.60 15.81
CA ARG A 21 35.15 -9.22 16.03
C ARG A 21 33.98 -8.25 15.90
N VAL A 22 34.15 -6.99 16.35
CA VAL A 22 33.11 -5.96 16.22
C VAL A 22 32.98 -5.51 14.76
N GLN A 23 34.09 -5.33 14.04
CA GLN A 23 34.09 -5.02 12.61
C GLN A 23 33.45 -6.14 11.78
N ASP A 24 33.76 -7.40 12.06
CA ASP A 24 33.16 -8.55 11.38
C ASP A 24 31.65 -8.65 11.65
N LYS A 25 31.21 -8.37 12.89
CA LYS A 25 29.77 -8.29 13.22
C LYS A 25 29.08 -7.14 12.49
N LEU A 26 29.69 -5.96 12.43
CA LEU A 26 29.13 -4.81 11.71
C LEU A 26 29.10 -5.05 10.19
N ALA A 27 30.11 -5.73 9.64
CA ALA A 27 30.13 -6.13 8.24
C ALA A 27 29.04 -7.17 7.93
N ALA A 28 28.83 -8.15 8.82
CA ALA A 28 27.75 -9.12 8.70
C ALA A 28 26.36 -8.47 8.79
N VAL A 29 26.15 -7.52 9.71
CA VAL A 29 24.91 -6.75 9.82
C VAL A 29 24.69 -5.89 8.58
N ARG A 30 25.72 -5.25 8.04
CA ARG A 30 25.63 -4.50 6.76
C ARG A 30 25.34 -5.41 5.59
N ALA A 31 25.94 -6.59 5.52
CA ALA A 31 25.67 -7.58 4.47
C ALA A 31 24.24 -8.13 4.58
N GLN A 32 23.73 -8.37 5.80
CA GLN A 32 22.34 -8.76 6.04
C GLN A 32 21.37 -7.63 5.69
N ALA A 33 21.69 -6.37 6.03
CA ALA A 33 20.88 -5.21 5.63
C ALA A 33 20.88 -5.01 4.11
N GLN A 34 22.01 -5.23 3.43
CA GLN A 34 22.10 -5.19 1.97
C GLN A 34 21.38 -6.37 1.31
N ALA A 35 21.42 -7.56 1.90
CA ALA A 35 20.65 -8.71 1.43
C ALA A 35 19.15 -8.50 1.64
N ALA A 36 18.75 -7.92 2.78
CA ALA A 36 17.37 -7.53 3.06
C ALA A 36 16.90 -6.44 2.10
N ALA A 37 17.72 -5.42 1.84
CA ALA A 37 17.45 -4.39 0.83
C ALA A 37 17.33 -4.98 -0.58
N ARG A 38 18.24 -5.89 -0.98
CA ARG A 38 18.13 -6.61 -2.27
C ARG A 38 16.91 -7.51 -2.35
N SER A 39 16.49 -8.14 -1.24
CA SER A 39 15.24 -8.92 -1.20
C SER A 39 14.00 -8.02 -1.23
N ALA A 40 14.07 -6.84 -0.63
CA ALA A 40 13.03 -5.82 -0.68
C ALA A 40 12.93 -5.23 -2.08
N ASP A 41 14.05 -4.91 -2.73
CA ASP A 41 14.14 -4.46 -4.12
C ASP A 41 13.75 -5.57 -5.10
N ALA A 42 14.07 -6.84 -4.83
CA ALA A 42 13.59 -7.97 -5.61
C ALA A 42 12.08 -8.18 -5.41
N SER A 43 11.53 -7.97 -4.20
CA SER A 43 10.09 -8.04 -3.94
C SER A 43 9.33 -6.81 -4.47
N ALA A 44 9.98 -5.66 -4.57
CA ALA A 44 9.49 -4.43 -5.16
C ALA A 44 9.56 -4.50 -6.69
N ALA A 45 10.62 -5.06 -7.27
CA ALA A 45 10.73 -5.39 -8.68
C ALA A 45 9.77 -6.52 -9.07
N THR A 46 9.55 -7.52 -8.20
CA THR A 46 8.53 -8.57 -8.41
C THR A 46 7.11 -8.02 -8.24
N SER A 47 6.89 -7.03 -7.37
CA SER A 47 5.60 -6.30 -7.26
C SER A 47 5.37 -5.29 -8.39
N GLN A 48 6.44 -4.70 -8.97
CA GLN A 48 6.37 -3.77 -10.09
C GLN A 48 6.42 -4.47 -11.46
N GLN A 49 6.89 -5.73 -11.52
CA GLN A 49 6.81 -6.62 -12.69
C GLN A 49 5.74 -7.72 -12.52
N GLN A 50 4.88 -7.63 -11.51
CA GLN A 50 3.53 -8.15 -11.69
C GLN A 50 2.79 -7.11 -12.52
N PRO A 51 2.56 -7.34 -13.82
CA PRO A 51 1.66 -6.47 -14.52
C PRO A 51 0.34 -6.53 -13.76
N VAL A 52 -0.24 -5.39 -13.44
CA VAL A 52 -1.63 -5.28 -12.95
C VAL A 52 -2.63 -5.87 -13.99
N ALA A 53 -2.12 -6.35 -15.12
CA ALA A 53 -2.80 -7.23 -16.07
C ALA A 53 -3.02 -8.67 -15.54
N ALA A 54 -2.22 -9.21 -14.62
CA ALA A 54 -2.35 -10.60 -14.16
C ALA A 54 -3.52 -10.81 -13.18
N ALA A 55 -3.87 -9.81 -12.36
CA ALA A 55 -5.10 -9.86 -11.55
C ALA A 55 -6.36 -9.51 -12.37
N ALA A 56 -6.20 -9.00 -13.60
CA ALA A 56 -7.26 -8.88 -14.59
C ALA A 56 -7.33 -10.09 -15.55
N GLN A 57 -6.44 -11.09 -15.37
CA GLN A 57 -6.41 -12.34 -16.12
C GLN A 57 -6.87 -13.51 -15.25
N GLN A 58 -7.96 -13.34 -14.50
CA GLN A 58 -8.83 -14.48 -14.22
C GLN A 58 -9.70 -14.70 -15.45
N GLN A 59 -9.12 -15.50 -16.37
CA GLN A 59 -9.79 -16.43 -17.27
C GLN A 59 -11.25 -16.08 -17.63
N ALA A 60 -11.42 -15.13 -18.55
CA ALA A 60 -12.47 -15.31 -19.55
C ALA A 60 -11.99 -16.44 -20.48
N ALA A 61 -12.67 -17.59 -20.43
CA ALA A 61 -12.41 -18.68 -21.36
C ALA A 61 -12.43 -18.13 -22.81
N PRO A 62 -11.38 -18.37 -23.62
CA PRO A 62 -11.30 -17.84 -24.99
C PRO A 62 -12.38 -18.40 -25.94
N GLY A 63 -13.19 -19.38 -25.49
CA GLY A 63 -14.29 -19.95 -26.27
C GLY A 63 -15.62 -19.20 -26.22
N ALA A 64 -15.88 -18.35 -25.22
CA ALA A 64 -17.21 -17.74 -25.04
C ALA A 64 -17.39 -16.39 -25.75
N GLN A 65 -16.32 -15.59 -25.88
CA GLN A 65 -16.40 -14.25 -26.48
C GLN A 65 -16.54 -14.29 -28.01
N ALA A 66 -16.00 -15.32 -28.66
CA ALA A 66 -16.13 -15.51 -30.12
C ALA A 66 -17.57 -15.83 -30.55
N GLY A 67 -18.37 -16.47 -29.68
CA GLY A 67 -19.76 -16.83 -29.96
C GLY A 67 -20.74 -15.66 -29.80
N LEU A 68 -20.53 -14.80 -28.80
CA LEU A 68 -21.36 -13.61 -28.57
C LEU A 68 -21.18 -12.56 -29.67
N GLY A 69 -19.95 -12.32 -30.14
CA GLY A 69 -19.67 -11.29 -31.15
C GLY A 69 -20.31 -11.52 -32.52
N ALA A 70 -20.59 -12.78 -32.88
CA ALA A 70 -21.23 -13.12 -34.16
C ALA A 70 -22.77 -13.05 -34.10
N ALA A 71 -23.37 -13.32 -32.94
CA ALA A 71 -24.83 -13.33 -32.77
C ALA A 71 -25.38 -12.00 -32.21
N TYR A 72 -24.58 -11.26 -31.43
CA TYR A 72 -24.97 -10.08 -30.66
C TYR A 72 -23.89 -8.99 -30.71
N PRO A 73 -23.74 -8.27 -31.85
CA PRO A 73 -22.64 -7.33 -32.07
C PRO A 73 -22.71 -6.07 -31.19
N LYS A 74 -23.88 -5.52 -30.91
CA LYS A 74 -24.06 -4.34 -30.03
C LYS A 74 -23.82 -4.71 -28.58
N ALA A 75 -24.28 -5.88 -28.11
CA ALA A 75 -23.96 -6.35 -26.77
C ALA A 75 -22.45 -6.58 -26.59
N ALA A 76 -21.77 -7.12 -27.61
CA ALA A 76 -20.32 -7.27 -27.58
C ALA A 76 -19.58 -5.91 -27.50
N GLN A 77 -20.07 -4.89 -28.21
CA GLN A 77 -19.56 -3.52 -28.08
C GLN A 77 -19.80 -2.96 -26.68
N GLN A 78 -21.01 -3.14 -26.14
CA GLN A 78 -21.34 -2.68 -24.79
C GLN A 78 -20.43 -3.33 -23.73
N VAL A 79 -20.19 -4.63 -23.81
CA VAL A 79 -19.25 -5.34 -22.90
C VAL A 79 -17.84 -4.74 -22.98
N ALA A 80 -17.35 -4.45 -24.18
CA ALA A 80 -16.02 -3.84 -24.35
C ALA A 80 -15.95 -2.42 -23.74
N GLU A 81 -17.02 -1.63 -23.88
CA GLU A 81 -17.12 -0.32 -23.25
C GLU A 81 -17.21 -0.39 -21.72
N SER A 82 -18.04 -1.28 -21.19
CA SER A 82 -18.19 -1.56 -19.77
C SER A 82 -16.86 -1.94 -19.14
N GLN A 83 -16.09 -2.83 -19.78
CA GLN A 83 -14.74 -3.18 -19.32
C GLN A 83 -13.82 -1.95 -19.27
N ARG A 84 -13.85 -1.08 -20.28
CA ARG A 84 -13.03 0.16 -20.28
C ARG A 84 -13.46 1.14 -19.18
N ARG A 85 -14.75 1.27 -18.89
CA ARG A 85 -15.26 2.11 -17.80
C ARG A 85 -14.84 1.56 -16.44
N LEU A 86 -15.03 0.26 -16.19
CA LEU A 86 -14.63 -0.41 -14.96
C LEU A 86 -13.12 -0.36 -14.71
N LEU A 87 -12.29 -0.53 -15.74
CA LEU A 87 -10.84 -0.42 -15.60
C LEU A 87 -10.40 0.99 -15.18
N ARG A 88 -10.99 2.03 -15.77
CA ARG A 88 -10.71 3.42 -15.40
C ARG A 88 -11.14 3.71 -13.97
N LEU A 89 -12.33 3.26 -13.58
CA LEU A 89 -12.83 3.41 -12.22
C LEU A 89 -11.92 2.71 -11.21
N ARG A 90 -11.57 1.45 -11.46
CA ARG A 90 -10.67 0.68 -10.60
C ARG A 90 -9.33 1.37 -10.43
N HIS A 91 -8.76 1.91 -11.51
CA HIS A 91 -7.50 2.64 -11.42
C HIS A 91 -7.62 3.90 -10.56
N ARG A 92 -8.67 4.69 -10.76
CA ARG A 92 -8.96 5.89 -9.96
C ARG A 92 -9.10 5.56 -8.47
N THR A 93 -9.98 4.62 -8.12
CA THR A 93 -10.26 4.28 -6.72
C THR A 93 -9.06 3.63 -6.03
N THR A 94 -8.28 2.82 -6.75
CA THR A 94 -7.03 2.27 -6.23
C THR A 94 -6.00 3.36 -5.98
N HIS A 95 -5.91 4.36 -6.86
CA HIS A 95 -5.02 5.51 -6.67
C HIS A 95 -5.43 6.34 -5.45
N GLU A 96 -6.73 6.55 -5.23
CA GLU A 96 -7.25 7.26 -4.05
C GLU A 96 -6.85 6.55 -2.74
N VAL A 97 -7.05 5.23 -2.64
CA VAL A 97 -6.60 4.46 -1.46
C VAL A 97 -5.08 4.47 -1.31
N THR A 98 -4.35 4.35 -2.42
CA THR A 98 -2.88 4.40 -2.41
C THR A 98 -2.37 5.76 -1.94
N SER A 99 -3.01 6.87 -2.34
CA SER A 99 -2.63 8.22 -1.92
C SER A 99 -2.76 8.40 -0.40
N VAL A 100 -3.81 7.86 0.21
CA VAL A 100 -4.00 7.87 1.67
C VAL A 100 -2.92 7.06 2.37
N ARG A 101 -2.55 5.90 1.82
CA ARG A 101 -1.46 5.06 2.37
C ARG A 101 -0.11 5.76 2.28
N VAL A 102 0.23 6.33 1.13
CA VAL A 102 1.49 7.06 0.93
C VAL A 102 1.57 8.25 1.88
N ALA A 103 0.51 9.04 2.03
CA ALA A 103 0.48 10.15 2.97
C ALA A 103 0.69 9.71 4.43
N ALA A 104 0.13 8.55 4.81
CA ALA A 104 0.36 7.96 6.14
C ALA A 104 1.82 7.51 6.31
N ASP A 105 2.41 6.87 5.29
CA ASP A 105 3.80 6.43 5.30
C ASP A 105 4.77 7.61 5.36
N GLU A 106 4.51 8.69 4.62
CA GLU A 106 5.28 9.93 4.65
C GLU A 106 5.24 10.58 6.03
N ALA A 107 4.05 10.65 6.64
CA ALA A 107 3.88 11.18 7.99
C ALA A 107 4.65 10.36 9.05
N GLU A 108 4.64 9.04 8.93
CA GLU A 108 5.38 8.13 9.81
C GLU A 108 6.90 8.24 9.58
N ALA A 109 7.34 8.37 8.32
CA ALA A 109 8.74 8.59 8.00
C ALA A 109 9.26 9.91 8.61
N ALA A 110 8.48 10.99 8.50
CA ALA A 110 8.78 12.27 9.13
C ALA A 110 8.83 12.16 10.67
N HIS A 111 7.90 11.42 11.27
CA HIS A 111 7.90 11.15 12.71
C HIS A 111 9.17 10.42 13.15
N ARG A 112 9.55 9.34 12.44
CA ARG A 112 10.79 8.59 12.74
C ARG A 112 12.04 9.45 12.61
N ALA A 113 12.10 10.32 11.61
CA ALA A 113 13.22 11.23 11.43
C ALA A 113 13.34 12.22 12.60
N ALA A 114 12.22 12.82 13.03
CA ALA A 114 12.19 13.72 14.18
C ALA A 114 12.55 13.00 15.49
N GLU A 115 12.06 11.79 15.71
CA GLU A 115 12.44 10.99 16.89
C GLU A 115 13.94 10.65 16.90
N GLU A 116 14.50 10.31 15.75
CA GLU A 116 15.92 9.99 15.65
C GLU A 116 16.80 11.22 15.94
N GLN A 117 16.42 12.39 15.44
CA GLN A 117 17.09 13.66 15.77
C GLN A 117 17.06 13.92 17.28
N LEU A 118 15.90 13.81 17.91
CA LEU A 118 15.77 14.00 19.35
C LEU A 118 16.58 12.98 20.15
N ARG A 119 16.62 11.70 19.72
CA ARG A 119 17.47 10.68 20.35
C ARG A 119 18.95 11.04 20.25
N GLN A 120 19.39 11.59 19.12
CA GLN A 120 20.77 12.03 18.94
C GLN A 120 21.11 13.23 19.83
N GLU A 121 20.23 14.21 19.94
CA GLU A 121 20.39 15.37 20.82
C GLU A 121 20.49 14.95 22.30
N LEU A 122 19.56 14.11 22.76
CA LEU A 122 19.59 13.58 24.13
C LEU A 122 20.88 12.78 24.39
N ARG A 123 21.33 12.00 23.42
CA ARG A 123 22.59 11.27 23.53
C ARG A 123 23.79 12.22 23.62
N GLY A 124 23.80 13.32 22.86
CA GLY A 124 24.82 14.36 22.94
C GLY A 124 24.89 14.96 24.35
N LYS A 125 23.75 15.43 24.87
CA LYS A 125 23.64 15.97 26.23
C LYS A 125 24.16 15.01 27.30
N LEU A 126 23.83 13.73 27.20
CA LEU A 126 24.29 12.71 28.15
C LEU A 126 25.79 12.45 28.09
N LEU A 127 26.40 12.57 26.90
CA LEU A 127 27.84 12.45 26.74
C LEU A 127 28.55 13.67 27.35
N ASP A 128 28.07 14.88 27.06
CA ASP A 128 28.62 16.12 27.60
C ASP A 128 28.57 16.12 29.14
N GLU A 129 27.44 15.72 29.72
CA GLU A 129 27.26 15.61 31.17
C GLU A 129 28.14 14.49 31.77
N ALA A 130 28.33 13.37 31.06
CA ALA A 130 29.23 12.31 31.52
C ALA A 130 30.70 12.76 31.51
N GLU A 131 31.12 13.52 30.50
CA GLU A 131 32.48 14.09 30.42
C GLU A 131 32.69 15.14 31.51
N HIS A 132 31.72 16.05 31.70
CA HIS A 132 31.77 17.07 32.74
C HIS A 132 31.79 16.44 34.14
N SER A 133 30.92 15.46 34.40
CA SER A 133 30.86 14.75 35.68
C SER A 133 32.12 13.94 35.95
N ALA A 134 32.73 13.34 34.92
CA ALA A 134 34.00 12.63 35.06
C ALA A 134 35.15 13.58 35.43
N ALA A 135 35.23 14.75 34.78
CA ALA A 135 36.23 15.77 35.09
C ALA A 135 36.07 16.33 36.51
N ALA A 136 34.83 16.68 36.91
CA ALA A 136 34.53 17.18 38.25
C ALA A 136 34.82 16.12 39.33
N ASN A 137 34.45 14.85 39.10
CA ASN A 137 34.79 13.75 40.01
C ASN A 137 36.30 13.53 40.13
N ALA A 138 37.06 13.66 39.03
CA ALA A 138 38.51 13.53 39.06
C ALA A 138 39.17 14.66 39.87
N GLN A 139 38.64 15.89 39.78
CA GLN A 139 39.11 17.03 40.58
C GLN A 139 38.84 16.81 42.07
N VAL A 140 37.63 16.37 42.44
CA VAL A 140 37.29 15.99 43.82
C VAL A 140 38.22 14.87 44.31
N ALA A 141 38.43 13.82 43.51
CA ALA A 141 39.33 12.72 43.83
C ALA A 141 40.77 13.19 44.11
N ALA A 142 41.28 14.12 43.28
CA ALA A 142 42.61 14.69 43.42
C ALA A 142 42.77 15.63 44.64
N GLY A 143 41.66 16.15 45.16
CA GLY A 143 41.65 17.04 46.33
C GLY A 143 41.73 16.33 47.67
N TRP A 144 41.52 15.00 47.73
CA TRP A 144 41.60 14.24 48.99
C TRP A 144 43.02 14.04 49.54
N PRO A 145 44.04 13.65 48.75
CA PRO A 145 45.41 13.45 49.25
C PRO A 145 46.01 14.63 50.05
N PRO A 146 45.94 15.90 49.59
CA PRO A 146 46.55 17.01 50.33
C PRO A 146 45.89 17.32 51.67
N LEU A 147 44.65 16.86 51.91
CA LEU A 147 43.97 17.06 53.20
C LEU A 147 44.67 16.32 54.34
N PHE A 148 45.32 15.18 54.04
CA PHE A 148 46.02 14.39 55.05
C PHE A 148 47.30 15.08 55.57
N ASP A 149 47.84 16.03 54.81
CA ASP A 149 49.05 16.78 55.17
C ASP A 149 48.75 18.05 56.00
N ILE A 150 47.46 18.41 56.20
CA ILE A 150 47.06 19.61 56.93
C ILE A 150 47.00 19.34 58.44
N LEU A 151 48.00 19.83 59.16
CA LEU A 151 48.11 19.66 60.62
C LEU A 151 47.25 20.64 61.44
N VAL A 152 46.81 21.76 60.84
CA VAL A 152 46.02 22.80 61.53
C VAL A 152 44.53 22.49 61.38
N PRO A 153 43.80 22.19 62.47
CA PRO A 153 42.40 21.75 62.39
C PRO A 153 41.46 22.74 61.70
N GLN A 154 41.65 24.04 61.91
CA GLN A 154 40.84 25.09 61.29
C GLN A 154 41.01 25.14 59.77
N LYS A 155 42.25 24.93 59.29
CA LYS A 155 42.56 24.90 57.85
C LYS A 155 42.04 23.61 57.21
N LEU A 156 42.14 22.49 57.92
CA LEU A 156 41.59 21.21 57.47
C LEU A 156 40.07 21.28 57.33
N TRP A 157 39.38 21.89 58.29
CA TRP A 157 37.93 22.08 58.23
C TRP A 157 37.52 22.90 57.00
N GLY A 158 38.21 24.01 56.72
CA GLY A 158 37.93 24.82 55.52
C GLY A 158 38.09 24.02 54.21
N ALA A 159 39.18 23.27 54.07
CA ALA A 159 39.43 22.44 52.89
C ALA A 159 38.46 21.25 52.77
N MET A 160 37.98 20.71 53.89
CA MET A 160 36.90 19.70 53.90
C MET A 160 35.57 20.28 53.45
N GLU A 161 35.24 21.51 53.85
CA GLU A 161 34.02 22.17 53.42
C GLU A 161 34.06 22.51 51.91
N GLU A 162 35.23 22.87 51.37
CA GLU A 162 35.43 23.05 49.92
C GLU A 162 35.20 21.74 49.14
N GLN A 163 35.74 20.60 49.63
CA GLN A 163 35.48 19.30 49.01
C GLN A 163 34.01 18.87 49.12
N ARG A 164 33.38 19.17 50.25
CA ARG A 164 31.97 18.90 50.46
C ARG A 164 31.10 19.71 49.50
N ALA A 165 31.37 21.00 49.35
CA ALA A 165 30.66 21.87 48.41
C ALA A 165 30.83 21.39 46.95
N ALA A 166 32.04 20.93 46.58
CA ALA A 166 32.28 20.34 45.26
C ALA A 166 31.47 19.05 45.04
N CYS A 167 31.39 18.16 46.05
CA CYS A 167 30.55 16.97 45.99
C CYS A 167 29.06 17.32 45.87
N GLU A 168 28.58 18.30 46.65
CA GLU A 168 27.19 18.77 46.62
C GLU A 168 26.82 19.36 45.25
N ALA A 169 27.72 20.10 44.61
CA ALA A 169 27.52 20.61 43.25
C ALA A 169 27.39 19.48 42.19
N ILE A 170 28.17 18.40 42.32
CA ILE A 170 28.07 17.23 41.44
C ILE A 170 26.77 16.47 41.66
N ILE A 171 26.28 16.39 42.90
CA ILE A 171 24.98 15.77 43.20
C ILE A 171 23.85 16.62 42.63
N ALA A 172 23.90 17.94 42.83
CA ALA A 172 22.87 18.87 42.33
C ALA A 172 22.75 18.84 40.80
N SER A 173 23.87 18.79 40.06
CA SER A 173 23.86 18.65 38.60
C SER A 173 23.22 17.32 38.15
N LYS A 174 23.57 16.20 38.81
CA LYS A 174 22.94 14.89 38.55
C LYS A 174 21.45 14.88 38.85
N ASP A 175 21.03 15.48 39.96
CA ASP A 175 19.61 15.55 40.34
C ASP A 175 18.82 16.41 39.34
N ALA A 176 19.40 17.50 38.84
CA ALA A 176 18.82 18.32 37.78
C ALA A 176 18.64 17.53 36.47
N LEU A 177 19.68 16.79 36.05
CA LEU A 177 19.60 15.91 34.88
C LEU A 177 18.52 14.83 35.06
N VAL A 178 18.45 14.21 36.24
CA VAL A 178 17.42 13.21 36.54
C VAL A 178 16.02 13.81 36.47
N ALA A 179 15.83 15.05 36.94
CA ALA A 179 14.57 15.76 36.82
C ALA A 179 14.19 16.05 35.35
N GLU A 180 15.15 16.49 34.52
CA GLU A 180 14.96 16.68 33.08
C GLU A 180 14.56 15.36 32.40
N LEU A 181 15.28 14.27 32.65
CA LEU A 181 14.99 12.96 32.07
C LEU A 181 13.62 12.42 32.50
N ARG A 182 13.22 12.61 33.76
CA ARG A 182 11.86 12.27 34.23
C ARG A 182 10.80 13.11 33.53
N GLY A 183 11.08 14.39 33.26
CA GLY A 183 10.21 15.27 32.48
C GLY A 183 10.06 14.81 31.03
N ALA A 184 11.18 14.51 30.39
CA ALA A 184 11.21 13.97 29.02
C ALA A 184 10.44 12.65 28.91
N LEU A 185 10.55 11.76 29.91
CA LEU A 185 9.80 10.51 29.95
C LEU A 185 8.28 10.77 29.99
N ARG A 186 7.81 11.65 30.87
CA ARG A 186 6.38 12.03 30.95
C ARG A 186 5.88 12.64 29.64
N SER A 187 6.66 13.54 29.05
CA SER A 187 6.33 14.13 27.76
C SER A 187 6.24 13.08 26.65
N LYS A 188 7.12 12.07 26.66
CA LYS A 188 7.06 10.95 25.72
C LYS A 188 5.85 10.06 25.93
N ASP A 189 5.42 9.83 27.17
CA ASP A 189 4.18 9.09 27.45
C ASP A 189 2.95 9.83 26.88
N GLU A 190 2.89 11.16 27.03
CA GLU A 190 1.83 11.99 26.45
C GLU A 190 1.87 12.01 24.91
N GLU A 191 3.06 12.09 24.32
CA GLU A 191 3.26 11.97 22.88
C GLU A 191 2.82 10.61 22.35
N TYR A 192 3.15 9.52 23.07
CA TYR A 192 2.75 8.17 22.69
C TYR A 192 1.23 8.01 22.66
N VAL A 193 0.53 8.53 23.68
CA VAL A 193 -0.95 8.51 23.69
C VAL A 193 -1.52 9.32 22.51
N ARG A 194 -0.93 10.48 22.19
CA ARG A 194 -1.33 11.27 21.02
C ARG A 194 -1.07 10.53 19.71
N LEU A 195 0.06 9.84 19.59
CA LEU A 195 0.42 9.05 18.42
C LEU A 195 -0.56 7.89 18.22
N LEU A 196 -0.91 7.17 19.28
CA LEU A 196 -1.91 6.10 19.21
C LEU A 196 -3.27 6.61 18.71
N LYS A 197 -3.73 7.76 19.21
CA LYS A 197 -4.96 8.40 18.73
C LYS A 197 -4.88 8.77 17.25
N ARG A 198 -3.74 9.34 16.82
CA ARG A 198 -3.50 9.69 15.41
C ARG A 198 -3.49 8.44 14.53
N GLN A 199 -2.81 7.39 14.93
CA GLN A 199 -2.75 6.12 14.20
C GLN A 199 -4.14 5.48 14.09
N ALA A 200 -4.92 5.45 15.18
CA ALA A 200 -6.30 4.99 15.15
C ALA A 200 -7.14 5.77 14.13
N SER A 201 -7.09 7.11 14.17
CA SER A 201 -7.81 7.96 13.20
C SER A 201 -7.33 7.77 11.76
N GLY A 202 -6.03 7.49 11.55
CA GLY A 202 -5.46 7.17 10.24
C GLY A 202 -5.97 5.84 9.69
N ILE A 203 -6.08 4.81 10.55
CA ILE A 203 -6.68 3.53 10.21
C ILE A 203 -8.16 3.71 9.85
N ASP A 204 -8.92 4.46 10.64
CA ASP A 204 -10.33 4.74 10.36
C ASP A 204 -10.52 5.45 9.01
N THR A 205 -9.64 6.40 8.69
CA THR A 205 -9.63 7.11 7.40
C THR A 205 -9.33 6.16 6.25
N LEU A 206 -8.35 5.27 6.41
CA LEU A 206 -8.01 4.26 5.41
C LEU A 206 -9.18 3.28 5.19
N LEU A 207 -9.78 2.77 6.28
CA LEU A 207 -10.94 1.89 6.21
C LEU A 207 -12.13 2.56 5.52
N THR A 208 -12.38 3.83 5.83
CA THR A 208 -13.45 4.62 5.17
C THR A 208 -13.18 4.74 3.67
N CYS A 209 -11.93 5.04 3.28
CA CYS A 209 -11.56 5.16 1.87
C CYS A 209 -11.66 3.84 1.11
N MET A 210 -11.20 2.74 1.73
CA MET A 210 -11.34 1.39 1.18
C MET A 210 -12.80 0.95 1.09
N GLY A 211 -13.61 1.24 2.10
CA GLY A 211 -15.05 0.98 2.10
C GLY A 211 -15.76 1.70 0.95
N ARG A 212 -15.43 2.98 0.74
CA ARG A 212 -15.91 3.74 -0.42
C ARG A 212 -15.46 3.15 -1.74
N GLN A 213 -14.18 2.75 -1.88
CA GLN A 213 -13.70 2.06 -3.08
C GLN A 213 -14.52 0.80 -3.39
N LEU A 214 -14.77 -0.04 -2.38
CA LEU A 214 -15.53 -1.27 -2.55
C LEU A 214 -16.99 -1.00 -2.95
N ALA A 215 -17.63 -0.02 -2.31
CA ALA A 215 -18.99 0.38 -2.65
C ALA A 215 -19.10 0.94 -4.08
N GLU A 216 -18.21 1.86 -4.46
CA GLU A 216 -18.19 2.46 -5.81
C GLU A 216 -17.93 1.42 -6.89
N VAL A 217 -16.94 0.55 -6.68
CA VAL A 217 -16.60 -0.50 -7.65
C VAL A 217 -17.72 -1.53 -7.73
N GLY A 218 -18.29 -1.94 -6.59
CA GLY A 218 -19.41 -2.88 -6.53
C GLY A 218 -20.65 -2.35 -7.27
N GLN A 219 -21.02 -1.09 -7.02
CA GLN A 219 -22.14 -0.44 -7.70
C GLN A 219 -21.90 -0.36 -9.22
N ALA A 220 -20.71 0.06 -9.65
CA ALA A 220 -20.39 0.13 -11.07
C ALA A 220 -20.42 -1.24 -11.77
N TYR A 221 -20.03 -2.33 -11.09
CA TYR A 221 -20.18 -3.67 -11.65
C TYR A 221 -21.65 -4.04 -11.87
N SER A 222 -22.53 -3.73 -10.91
CA SER A 222 -23.97 -3.95 -11.05
C SER A 222 -24.56 -3.12 -12.21
N ASP A 223 -24.25 -1.82 -12.27
CA ASP A 223 -24.75 -0.91 -13.30
C ASP A 223 -24.31 -1.34 -14.71
N GLU A 224 -23.05 -1.77 -14.86
CA GLU A 224 -22.53 -2.22 -16.15
C GLU A 224 -23.09 -3.59 -16.56
N LEU A 225 -23.38 -4.48 -15.61
CA LEU A 225 -24.08 -5.74 -15.88
C LEU A 225 -25.50 -5.47 -16.38
N GLU A 226 -26.26 -4.60 -15.70
CA GLU A 226 -27.61 -4.19 -16.12
C GLU A 226 -27.58 -3.58 -17.53
N ALA A 227 -26.58 -2.74 -17.84
CA ALA A 227 -26.44 -2.14 -19.16
C ALA A 227 -26.14 -3.18 -20.26
N VAL A 228 -25.33 -4.20 -19.97
CA VAL A 228 -25.07 -5.31 -20.91
C VAL A 228 -26.32 -6.17 -21.10
N GLU A 229 -27.06 -6.47 -20.03
CA GLU A 229 -28.32 -7.22 -20.12
C GLU A 229 -29.37 -6.47 -20.95
N ALA A 230 -29.51 -5.17 -20.74
CA ALA A 230 -30.41 -4.33 -21.54
C ALA A 230 -30.06 -4.36 -23.03
N ALA A 231 -28.77 -4.27 -23.37
CA ALA A 231 -28.30 -4.36 -24.76
C ALA A 231 -28.60 -5.74 -25.38
N LEU A 232 -28.40 -6.84 -24.64
CA LEU A 232 -28.71 -8.19 -25.10
C LEU A 232 -30.21 -8.38 -25.33
N LEU A 233 -31.06 -7.90 -24.42
CA LEU A 233 -32.51 -7.98 -24.55
C LEU A 233 -33.02 -7.17 -25.75
N GLN A 234 -32.43 -5.99 -25.98
CA GLN A 234 -32.76 -5.17 -27.15
C GLN A 234 -32.40 -5.88 -28.45
N GLU A 235 -31.17 -6.39 -28.59
CA GLU A 235 -30.76 -7.12 -29.80
C GLU A 235 -31.60 -8.37 -30.05
N ARG A 236 -31.92 -9.12 -29.00
CA ARG A 236 -32.81 -10.27 -29.10
C ARG A 236 -34.20 -9.86 -29.59
N GLY A 237 -34.75 -8.76 -29.09
CA GLY A 237 -36.03 -8.21 -29.55
C GLY A 237 -36.01 -7.78 -31.02
N GLU A 238 -34.94 -7.09 -31.42
CA GLU A 238 -34.71 -6.69 -32.81
C GLU A 238 -34.64 -7.91 -33.75
N LEU A 239 -33.86 -8.93 -33.39
CA LEU A 239 -33.74 -10.19 -34.15
C LEU A 239 -35.08 -10.93 -34.29
N LEU A 240 -35.82 -11.09 -33.19
CA LEU A 240 -37.14 -11.75 -33.21
C LEU A 240 -38.13 -10.98 -34.09
N SER A 241 -38.14 -9.64 -33.98
CA SER A 241 -39.02 -8.80 -34.80
C SER A 241 -38.65 -8.85 -36.30
N GLY A 242 -37.35 -8.94 -36.61
CA GLY A 242 -36.85 -9.11 -37.97
C GLY A 242 -37.28 -10.45 -38.57
N ASN A 243 -37.05 -11.55 -37.85
CA ASN A 243 -37.46 -12.89 -38.25
C ASN A 243 -38.98 -13.01 -38.41
N GLN A 244 -39.76 -12.38 -37.52
CA GLN A 244 -41.21 -12.36 -37.63
C GLN A 244 -41.67 -11.64 -38.90
N LYS A 245 -41.09 -10.46 -39.19
CA LYS A 245 -41.38 -9.71 -40.43
C LYS A 245 -41.01 -10.50 -41.67
N GLU A 246 -39.83 -11.11 -41.71
CA GLU A 246 -39.37 -11.94 -42.81
C GLU A 246 -40.30 -13.14 -43.03
N GLY A 247 -40.67 -13.86 -41.96
CA GLY A 247 -41.63 -14.96 -42.02
C GLY A 247 -43.00 -14.51 -42.54
N THR A 248 -43.53 -13.39 -42.07
CA THR A 248 -44.81 -12.85 -42.58
C THR A 248 -44.71 -12.41 -44.04
N ALA A 249 -43.57 -11.85 -44.47
CA ALA A 249 -43.34 -11.45 -45.84
C ALA A 249 -43.25 -12.65 -46.78
N MET A 250 -42.58 -13.73 -46.38
CA MET A 250 -42.54 -14.98 -47.15
C MET A 250 -43.92 -15.62 -47.29
N LEU A 251 -44.72 -15.64 -46.22
CA LEU A 251 -46.09 -16.13 -46.27
C LEU A 251 -46.99 -15.27 -47.16
N ALA A 252 -46.85 -13.94 -47.10
CA ALA A 252 -47.59 -13.03 -47.97
C ALA A 252 -47.18 -13.20 -49.44
N ALA A 253 -45.89 -13.30 -49.74
CA ALA A 253 -45.38 -13.54 -51.09
C ALA A 253 -45.88 -14.89 -51.64
N ARG A 254 -45.90 -15.93 -50.80
CA ARG A 254 -46.50 -17.22 -51.16
C ARG A 254 -48.00 -17.09 -51.46
N ALA A 255 -48.76 -16.42 -50.60
CA ALA A 255 -50.19 -16.22 -50.80
C ALA A 255 -50.49 -15.44 -52.10
N GLN A 256 -49.67 -14.44 -52.44
CA GLN A 256 -49.75 -13.71 -53.70
C GLN A 256 -49.47 -14.62 -54.91
N ALA A 257 -48.41 -15.44 -54.85
CA ALA A 257 -48.11 -16.39 -55.92
C ALA A 257 -49.21 -17.44 -56.11
N GLU A 258 -49.83 -17.92 -55.02
CA GLU A 258 -50.98 -18.82 -55.06
C GLU A 258 -52.21 -18.13 -55.67
N GLN A 259 -52.49 -16.88 -55.31
CA GLN A 259 -53.57 -16.09 -55.90
C GLN A 259 -53.37 -15.92 -57.41
N GLU A 260 -52.19 -15.46 -57.83
CA GLU A 260 -51.86 -15.32 -59.25
C GLU A 260 -52.00 -16.63 -60.02
N PHE A 261 -51.61 -17.75 -59.41
CA PHE A 261 -51.80 -19.06 -60.01
C PHE A 261 -53.28 -19.37 -60.18
N THR A 262 -54.10 -19.21 -59.15
CA THR A 262 -55.56 -19.45 -59.22
C THR A 262 -56.24 -18.54 -60.24
N GLU A 263 -55.87 -17.26 -60.31
CA GLU A 263 -56.41 -16.32 -61.30
C GLU A 263 -56.07 -16.74 -62.74
N LYS A 264 -54.81 -17.11 -62.99
CA LYS A 264 -54.38 -17.65 -64.29
C LYS A 264 -55.13 -18.93 -64.64
N TRP A 265 -55.31 -19.82 -63.66
CA TRP A 265 -55.96 -21.12 -63.85
C TRP A 265 -57.46 -20.98 -64.15
N VAL A 266 -58.17 -20.15 -63.37
CA VAL A 266 -59.60 -19.83 -63.60
C VAL A 266 -59.77 -19.08 -64.92
N GLY A 267 -58.86 -18.17 -65.28
CA GLY A 267 -58.86 -17.50 -66.58
C GLY A 267 -58.72 -18.46 -67.76
N LEU A 268 -57.86 -19.48 -67.62
CA LEU A 268 -57.70 -20.56 -68.59
C LEU A 268 -58.95 -21.45 -68.68
N GLU A 269 -59.58 -21.81 -67.56
CA GLU A 269 -60.85 -22.55 -67.56
C GLU A 269 -61.99 -21.76 -68.19
N LEU A 270 -62.10 -20.46 -67.92
CA LEU A 270 -63.11 -19.58 -68.53
C LEU A 270 -62.90 -19.45 -70.05
N LEU A 271 -61.64 -19.33 -70.50
CA LEU A 271 -61.30 -19.32 -71.93
C LEU A 271 -61.59 -20.67 -72.60
N ALA A 272 -61.25 -21.79 -71.96
CA ALA A 272 -61.57 -23.12 -72.45
C ALA A 272 -63.09 -23.36 -72.52
N GLY A 273 -63.84 -22.89 -71.51
CA GLY A 273 -65.30 -22.90 -71.48
C GLY A 273 -65.92 -22.03 -72.58
N ALA A 274 -65.38 -20.85 -72.85
CA ALA A 274 -65.81 -19.97 -73.93
C ALA A 274 -65.54 -20.58 -75.33
N LEU A 275 -64.40 -21.24 -75.51
CA LEU A 275 -64.06 -21.95 -76.75
C LEU A 275 -64.97 -23.18 -76.98
N LEU A 276 -65.27 -23.95 -75.92
CA LEU A 276 -66.21 -25.08 -75.98
C LEU A 276 -67.66 -24.64 -76.23
N PHE A 277 -68.07 -23.48 -75.73
CA PHE A 277 -69.40 -22.91 -75.99
C PHE A 277 -69.49 -22.29 -77.40
N GLY A 278 -68.42 -21.64 -77.87
CA GLY A 278 -68.33 -21.08 -79.23
C GLY A 278 -68.35 -22.15 -80.34
N LEU A 279 -67.73 -23.32 -80.11
CA LEU A 279 -67.78 -24.47 -81.02
C LEU A 279 -69.14 -25.19 -81.04
N ARG A 280 -70.07 -24.85 -80.14
CA ARG A 280 -71.42 -25.46 -80.05
C ARG A 280 -72.52 -24.61 -80.69
N GLN A 281 -72.22 -23.36 -81.07
CA GLN A 281 -73.17 -22.46 -81.76
C GLN A 281 -72.88 -22.29 -83.28
N SER A 282 -71.87 -22.97 -83.81
CA SER A 282 -71.57 -23.07 -85.25
C SER A 282 -71.87 -24.46 -85.76
#